data_AF-A0ABD1S2S9-F1
#
_entry.id   AF-A0ABD1S2S9-F1
#
_cell.length_a   1.000
_cell.length_b   1.000
_cell.length_c   1.000
_cell.angle_alpha   90.00
_cell.angle_beta   90.00
_cell.angle_gamma   90.00
#
_symmetry.space_group_name_H-M   'P 1'
#
loop_
_entity.id
_entity.type
_entity.pdbx_description
1 polymer ?
#
loop_
_entity_poly.entity_id
_entity_poly.type
_entity_poly.pdbx_seq_one_letter_code
_entity_poly.pdbx_strand_id
1 'polypeptide(L)'
;MDTLGLHFNSLSRIPLLTIISVLCINTWWSSADASTVPQERLRGFKATPNSSISSFQPLLSDSTGNYSLGFLRVNKNQINLVVLHIQSSEQLQYAKMARLPRWANPTQLFFNGSLVLFDPHTGVLWSTQTDRDRVGWDPILSGYTPSSTPIQIQVKYI
;
A
#
# COMPACT_ATOMS: atom_id res chain seq x y z
N MET A 1 61.12 16.74 42.71
CA MET A 1 60.23 16.94 43.88
C MET A 1 59.27 18.03 43.45
N ASP A 2 58.04 17.81 43.01
CA ASP A 2 57.13 16.68 43.15
C ASP A 2 56.18 16.60 41.94
N THR A 3 55.65 15.39 41.72
CA THR A 3 54.87 14.96 40.56
C THR A 3 53.46 15.58 40.54
N LEU A 4 53.03 16.08 39.38
CA LEU A 4 51.66 16.56 39.14
C LEU A 4 50.66 15.41 39.24
N GLY A 5 49.76 15.49 40.23
CA GLY A 5 48.65 14.55 40.39
C GLY A 5 47.48 14.89 39.47
N LEU A 6 47.30 14.11 38.40
CA LEU A 6 46.02 13.95 37.73
C LEU A 6 45.47 12.57 38.09
N HIS A 7 44.73 12.48 39.20
CA HIS A 7 44.01 11.26 39.56
C HIS A 7 42.55 11.39 39.11
N PHE A 8 42.32 11.13 37.82
CA PHE A 8 40.97 10.91 37.31
C PHE A 8 40.50 9.53 37.76
N ASN A 9 39.52 9.49 38.66
CA ASN A 9 38.77 8.28 39.01
C ASN A 9 38.07 7.73 37.75
N SER A 10 38.67 6.73 37.12
CA SER A 10 38.30 6.24 35.79
C SER A 10 37.98 4.74 35.78
N LEU A 11 37.15 4.24 36.70
CA LEU A 11 36.75 2.83 36.68
C LEU A 11 35.24 2.55 36.79
N SER A 12 34.39 3.56 36.94
CA SER A 12 32.94 3.38 37.12
C SER A 12 32.07 3.78 35.92
N ARG A 13 32.66 4.25 34.81
CA ARG A 13 31.92 4.68 33.59
C ARG A 13 32.00 3.73 32.40
N ILE A 14 32.76 2.65 32.53
CA ILE A 14 32.94 1.64 31.47
C ILE A 14 31.71 0.70 31.30
N PRO A 15 30.93 0.32 32.34
CA PRO A 15 29.84 -0.64 32.12
C PRO A 15 28.59 -0.02 31.47
N LEU A 16 28.38 1.30 31.61
CA LEU A 16 27.19 1.95 31.05
C LEU A 16 27.32 2.15 29.52
N LEU A 17 28.52 2.52 29.05
CA LEU A 17 28.79 2.73 27.62
C LEU A 17 28.73 1.43 26.81
N THR A 18 29.13 0.29 27.41
CA THR A 18 29.04 -1.02 26.75
C THR A 18 27.59 -1.49 26.63
N ILE A 19 26.76 -1.30 27.66
CA ILE A 19 25.33 -1.66 27.61
C ILE A 19 24.57 -0.84 26.55
N ILE A 20 24.82 0.47 26.47
CA ILE A 20 24.20 1.35 25.45
C ILE A 20 24.67 0.97 24.05
N SER A 21 25.97 0.67 23.87
CA SER A 21 26.51 0.22 22.58
C SER A 21 25.82 -1.07 22.12
N VAL A 22 25.71 -2.09 22.98
CA VAL A 22 25.05 -3.37 22.67
C VAL A 22 23.56 -3.18 22.34
N LEU A 23 22.85 -2.25 22.99
CA LEU A 23 21.45 -1.97 22.68
C LEU A 23 21.30 -1.29 21.31
N CYS A 24 22.19 -0.36 20.95
CA CYS A 24 22.15 0.35 19.67
C CYS A 24 22.43 -0.55 18.46
N ILE A 25 23.31 -1.55 18.56
CA ILE A 25 23.58 -2.49 17.45
C ILE A 25 22.38 -3.42 17.17
N ASN A 26 21.61 -3.78 18.20
CA ASN A 26 20.44 -4.65 18.04
C ASN A 26 19.23 -3.91 17.45
N THR A 27 19.14 -2.59 17.58
CA THR A 27 18.09 -1.79 16.91
C THR A 27 18.44 -1.42 15.48
N TRP A 28 19.74 -1.35 15.14
CA TRP A 28 20.17 -0.96 13.79
C TRP A 28 20.12 -2.12 12.78
N TRP A 29 20.03 -3.36 13.26
CA TRP A 29 19.89 -4.54 12.43
C TRP A 29 18.46 -5.06 12.35
N SER A 30 17.47 -4.16 12.44
CA SER A 30 16.18 -4.44 11.81
C SER A 30 16.31 -4.07 10.33
N SER A 31 17.00 -4.91 9.57
CA SER A 31 16.80 -4.93 8.13
C SER A 31 15.31 -5.16 7.94
N ALA A 32 14.61 -4.15 7.41
CA ALA A 32 13.25 -4.31 6.95
C ALA A 32 13.28 -5.48 5.97
N ASP A 33 12.79 -6.63 6.42
CA ASP A 33 12.52 -7.73 5.53
C ASP A 33 11.49 -7.18 4.56
N ALA A 34 11.94 -6.90 3.33
CA ALA A 34 11.06 -6.53 2.25
C ALA A 34 10.20 -7.75 2.02
N SER A 35 9.09 -7.83 2.76
CA SER A 35 8.16 -8.94 2.73
C SER A 35 7.80 -9.18 1.26
N THR A 36 8.38 -10.22 0.68
CA THR A 36 8.13 -10.62 -0.71
C THR A 36 6.85 -11.47 -0.76
N VAL A 37 6.00 -11.37 0.26
CA VAL A 37 4.83 -12.23 0.54
C VAL A 37 3.45 -11.58 0.28
N PRO A 38 3.28 -10.25 0.02
CA PRO A 38 1.95 -9.73 -0.36
C PRO A 38 1.43 -10.30 -1.69
N GLN A 39 2.33 -10.59 -2.63
CA GLN A 39 1.97 -11.00 -3.99
C GLN A 39 1.34 -12.40 -4.06
N GLU A 40 1.81 -13.33 -3.23
CA GLU A 40 1.30 -14.70 -3.22
C GLU A 40 -0.11 -14.77 -2.60
N ARG A 41 -0.37 -13.96 -1.57
CA ARG A 41 -1.69 -13.88 -0.93
C ARG A 41 -2.78 -13.28 -1.82
N LEU A 42 -2.41 -12.40 -2.73
CA LEU A 42 -3.35 -11.77 -3.66
C LEU A 42 -3.48 -12.54 -4.98
N ARG A 43 -2.76 -13.64 -5.16
CA ARG A 43 -2.83 -14.43 -6.40
C ARG A 43 -4.23 -14.95 -6.64
N GLY A 44 -4.81 -14.61 -7.79
CA GLY A 44 -6.18 -15.00 -8.13
C GLY A 44 -7.27 -14.16 -7.45
N PHE A 45 -6.90 -13.10 -6.72
CA PHE A 45 -7.89 -12.17 -6.17
C PHE A 45 -8.70 -11.53 -7.30
N LYS A 46 -10.02 -11.58 -7.14
CA LYS A 46 -10.99 -10.98 -8.05
C LYS A 46 -12.25 -10.59 -7.30
N ALA A 47 -12.77 -9.40 -7.55
CA ALA A 47 -13.97 -8.88 -6.93
C ALA A 47 -14.82 -8.10 -7.94
N THR A 48 -16.13 -8.12 -7.73
CA THR A 48 -17.12 -7.32 -8.47
C THR A 48 -18.05 -6.59 -7.50
N PRO A 49 -18.61 -5.44 -7.90
CA PRO A 49 -19.56 -4.70 -7.09
C PRO A 49 -20.82 -5.52 -6.80
N ASN A 50 -21.17 -5.66 -5.53
CA ASN A 50 -22.41 -6.30 -5.09
C ASN A 50 -23.52 -5.25 -5.07
N SER A 51 -24.58 -5.46 -5.85
CA SER A 51 -25.72 -4.54 -5.94
C SER A 51 -26.47 -4.36 -4.61
N SER A 52 -26.43 -5.36 -3.73
CA SER A 52 -27.08 -5.35 -2.42
C SER A 52 -26.39 -4.43 -1.40
N ILE A 53 -25.13 -4.05 -1.65
CA ILE A 53 -24.37 -3.17 -0.75
C ILE A 53 -24.64 -1.71 -1.11
N SER A 54 -25.13 -0.93 -0.16
CA SER A 54 -25.60 0.43 -0.38
C SER A 54 -24.52 1.51 -0.32
N SER A 55 -23.39 1.26 0.35
CA SER A 55 -22.36 2.27 0.59
C SER A 55 -20.95 1.74 0.35
N PHE A 56 -20.39 0.95 1.26
CA PHE A 56 -19.01 0.47 1.17
C PHE A 56 -18.97 -1.06 1.14
N GLN A 57 -18.27 -1.61 0.14
CA GLN A 57 -17.99 -3.03 0.02
C GLN A 57 -16.51 -3.25 0.33
N PRO A 58 -16.15 -3.77 1.52
CA PRO A 58 -14.78 -4.14 1.83
C PRO A 58 -14.34 -5.31 0.94
N LEU A 59 -13.11 -5.26 0.45
CA LEU A 59 -12.54 -6.29 -0.44
C LEU A 59 -11.26 -6.90 0.11
N LEU A 60 -10.39 -6.06 0.65
CA LEU A 60 -9.16 -6.46 1.33
C LEU A 60 -9.11 -5.72 2.66
N SER A 61 -8.80 -6.44 3.74
CA SER A 61 -8.60 -5.86 5.07
C SER A 61 -7.14 -6.00 5.47
N ASP A 62 -6.65 -5.03 6.23
CA ASP A 62 -5.36 -5.17 6.89
C ASP A 62 -5.42 -6.25 7.97
N SER A 63 -4.26 -6.65 8.51
CA SER A 63 -4.17 -7.71 9.52
C SER A 63 -4.89 -7.37 10.83
N THR A 64 -5.08 -6.08 11.13
CA THR A 64 -5.79 -5.63 12.33
C THR A 64 -7.29 -5.46 12.11
N GLY A 65 -7.75 -5.43 10.86
CA GLY A 65 -9.16 -5.20 10.49
C GLY A 65 -9.63 -3.75 10.62
N ASN A 66 -8.73 -2.82 10.94
CA ASN A 66 -9.05 -1.41 11.10
C ASN A 66 -9.18 -0.69 9.75
N TYR A 67 -8.46 -1.16 8.73
CA TYR A 67 -8.45 -0.55 7.41
C TYR A 67 -8.90 -1.54 6.35
N SER A 68 -9.67 -1.05 5.38
CA SER A 68 -10.05 -1.85 4.24
C SER A 68 -9.94 -1.09 2.93
N LEU A 69 -9.37 -1.75 1.93
CA LEU A 69 -9.53 -1.36 0.54
C LEU A 69 -10.86 -1.93 0.03
N GLY A 70 -11.67 -1.07 -0.60
CA GLY A 70 -12.96 -1.52 -1.10
C GLY A 70 -13.61 -0.59 -2.11
N PHE A 71 -14.76 -1.03 -2.61
CA PHE A 71 -15.61 -0.20 -3.45
C PHE A 71 -16.45 0.72 -2.58
N LEU A 72 -16.42 2.02 -2.85
CA LEU A 72 -17.30 3.01 -2.26
C LEU A 72 -18.32 3.49 -3.29
N ARG A 73 -19.60 3.36 -2.96
CA ARG A 73 -20.70 3.78 -3.82
C ARG A 73 -20.85 5.28 -3.68
N VAL A 74 -20.56 5.99 -4.75
CA VAL A 74 -20.72 7.45 -4.85
C VAL A 74 -21.80 7.76 -5.88
N ASN A 75 -22.46 8.91 -5.74
CA ASN A 75 -23.50 9.38 -6.68
C ASN A 75 -24.57 8.33 -7.01
N LYS A 76 -24.95 7.49 -6.02
CA LYS A 76 -25.94 6.40 -6.10
C LYS A 76 -25.57 5.20 -6.98
N ASN A 77 -24.77 5.37 -8.04
CA ASN A 77 -24.47 4.28 -8.97
C ASN A 77 -23.03 4.26 -9.49
N GLN A 78 -22.10 4.99 -8.89
CA GLN A 78 -20.71 5.02 -9.32
C GLN A 78 -19.82 4.39 -8.27
N ILE A 79 -18.68 3.87 -8.70
CA ILE A 79 -17.67 3.29 -7.83
C ILE A 79 -16.52 4.27 -7.71
N ASN A 80 -16.12 4.54 -6.47
CA ASN A 80 -14.77 4.97 -6.17
C ASN A 80 -14.02 3.80 -5.51
N LEU A 81 -12.72 3.67 -5.75
CA LEU A 81 -11.87 2.70 -5.05
C LEU A 81 -11.15 3.42 -3.93
N VAL A 82 -11.36 3.00 -2.68
CA VAL A 82 -10.89 3.74 -1.50
C VAL A 82 -10.26 2.83 -0.45
N VAL A 83 -9.31 3.39 0.31
CA VAL A 83 -8.86 2.86 1.60
C VAL A 83 -9.63 3.59 2.69
N LEU A 84 -10.41 2.84 3.46
CA LEU A 84 -11.29 3.34 4.51
C LEU A 84 -10.82 2.85 5.87
N HIS A 85 -10.78 3.73 6.86
CA HIS A 85 -10.75 3.32 8.26
C HIS A 85 -12.17 2.89 8.68
N ILE A 86 -12.35 1.62 9.02
CA ILE A 86 -13.66 1.01 9.20
C ILE A 86 -14.44 1.65 10.35
N GLN A 87 -13.78 1.91 11.48
CA GLN A 87 -14.46 2.40 12.68
C GLN A 87 -14.94 3.85 12.55
N SER A 88 -14.13 4.73 11.94
CA SER A 88 -14.48 6.14 11.76
C SER A 88 -15.17 6.43 10.42
N SER A 89 -15.22 5.46 9.50
CA SER A 89 -15.61 5.67 8.10
C SER A 89 -14.80 6.79 7.41
N GLU A 90 -13.59 7.05 7.88
CA GLU A 90 -12.69 8.04 7.31
C GLU A 90 -12.00 7.49 6.06
N GLN A 91 -12.06 8.24 4.96
CA GLN A 91 -11.39 7.89 3.71
C GLN A 91 -9.96 8.43 3.74
N LEU A 92 -8.98 7.52 3.79
CA LEU A 92 -7.58 7.89 3.81
C LEU A 92 -7.02 8.11 2.41
N GLN A 93 -7.46 7.29 1.46
CA GLN A 93 -6.98 7.35 0.08
C GLN A 93 -8.08 6.93 -0.89
N TYR A 94 -8.04 7.49 -2.10
CA TYR A 94 -8.89 7.07 -3.20
C TYR A 94 -8.13 7.01 -4.52
N ALA A 95 -8.58 6.14 -5.42
CA ALA A 95 -8.04 6.03 -6.75
C ALA A 95 -8.46 7.23 -7.61
N LYS A 96 -7.49 7.92 -8.21
CA LYS A 96 -7.76 8.95 -9.21
C LYS A 96 -8.08 8.28 -10.54
N MET A 97 -9.35 8.35 -10.93
CA MET A 97 -9.86 7.80 -12.20
C MET A 97 -10.35 8.94 -13.08
N ALA A 98 -10.06 8.88 -14.38
CA ALA A 98 -10.57 9.85 -15.34
C ALA A 98 -12.11 9.82 -15.44
N ARG A 99 -12.70 8.65 -15.22
CA ARG A 99 -14.16 8.41 -15.19
C ARG A 99 -14.45 7.34 -14.14
N LEU A 100 -15.48 7.57 -13.33
CA LEU A 100 -15.91 6.59 -12.32
C LEU A 100 -16.75 5.49 -12.99
N PRO A 101 -16.41 4.20 -12.80
CA PRO A 101 -17.23 3.10 -13.31
C PRO A 101 -18.59 3.06 -12.62
N ARG A 102 -19.54 2.38 -13.26
CA ARG A 102 -20.86 2.14 -12.66
C ARG A 102 -20.75 1.06 -11.58
N TRP A 103 -21.51 1.23 -10.50
CA TRP A 103 -21.81 0.22 -9.49
C TRP A 103 -22.76 -0.83 -10.09
N ALA A 104 -22.26 -1.54 -11.08
CA ALA A 104 -22.98 -2.57 -11.78
C ALA A 104 -21.96 -3.53 -12.41
N ASN A 105 -22.45 -4.70 -12.80
CA ASN A 105 -21.68 -5.55 -13.69
C ASN A 105 -21.51 -4.82 -15.04
N PRO A 106 -20.32 -4.89 -15.65
CA PRO A 106 -19.30 -5.91 -15.41
C PRO A 106 -17.98 -5.38 -14.83
N THR A 107 -17.96 -4.27 -14.09
CA THR A 107 -16.72 -3.74 -13.48
C THR A 107 -16.08 -4.75 -12.51
N GLN A 108 -14.75 -4.92 -12.59
CA GLN A 108 -13.99 -5.91 -11.82
C GLN A 108 -12.71 -5.29 -11.25
N LEU A 109 -12.38 -5.66 -10.02
CA LEU A 109 -11.07 -5.42 -9.43
C LEU A 109 -10.35 -6.77 -9.32
N PHE A 110 -9.15 -6.88 -9.86
CA PHE A 110 -8.38 -8.12 -9.78
C PHE A 110 -6.90 -7.84 -9.58
N PHE A 111 -6.18 -8.84 -9.09
CA PHE A 111 -4.74 -8.77 -8.92
C PHE A 111 -4.03 -9.66 -9.95
N ASN A 112 -3.16 -9.06 -10.76
CA ASN A 112 -2.31 -9.74 -11.71
C ASN A 112 -0.94 -9.05 -11.77
N GLY A 113 -0.13 -9.20 -10.72
CA GLY A 113 1.15 -8.48 -10.58
C GLY A 113 1.00 -7.01 -10.16
N SER A 114 -0.09 -6.37 -10.57
CA SER A 114 -0.65 -5.12 -10.04
C SER A 114 -2.12 -5.31 -9.70
N LEU A 115 -2.66 -4.45 -8.85
CA LEU A 115 -4.09 -4.35 -8.64
C LEU A 115 -4.70 -3.51 -9.77
N VAL A 116 -5.67 -4.07 -10.50
CA VAL A 116 -6.26 -3.46 -11.70
C VAL A 116 -7.77 -3.36 -11.54
N LEU A 117 -8.30 -2.15 -11.76
CA LEU A 117 -9.73 -1.91 -11.91
C LEU A 117 -10.06 -1.84 -13.40
N PHE A 118 -10.93 -2.74 -13.84
CA PHE A 118 -11.26 -2.95 -15.25
C PHE A 118 -12.77 -2.92 -15.45
N ASP A 119 -13.19 -2.34 -16.56
CA ASP A 119 -14.56 -2.41 -17.04
C ASP A 119 -14.54 -2.88 -18.50
N PRO A 120 -15.22 -3.98 -18.87
CA PRO A 120 -15.23 -4.49 -20.24
C PRO A 120 -15.67 -3.50 -21.31
N HIS A 121 -16.44 -2.46 -20.96
CA HIS A 121 -16.91 -1.45 -21.92
C HIS A 121 -15.90 -0.33 -22.14
N THR A 122 -15.06 -0.02 -21.16
CA THR A 122 -14.14 1.12 -21.20
C THR A 122 -12.67 0.76 -21.04
N GLY A 123 -12.36 -0.50 -20.75
CA GLY A 123 -11.01 -0.99 -20.51
C GLY A 123 -10.52 -0.78 -19.08
N VAL A 124 -9.20 -0.62 -18.94
CA VAL A 124 -8.55 -0.38 -17.64
C VAL A 124 -8.85 1.04 -17.18
N LEU A 125 -9.44 1.17 -16.00
CA LEU A 125 -9.81 2.45 -15.40
C LEU A 125 -8.76 2.95 -14.41
N TRP A 126 -8.05 2.02 -13.76
CA TRP A 126 -6.99 2.31 -12.80
C TRP A 126 -6.10 1.09 -12.54
N SER A 127 -4.83 1.31 -12.17
CA SER A 127 -3.89 0.27 -11.74
C SER A 127 -2.87 0.82 -10.74
N THR A 128 -2.35 -0.02 -9.84
CA THR A 128 -1.29 0.36 -8.86
C THR A 128 0.11 0.49 -9.45
N GLN A 129 0.30 0.23 -10.75
CA GLN A 129 1.57 0.34 -11.50
C GLN A 129 2.80 -0.12 -10.68
N THR A 130 2.94 -1.43 -10.47
CA THR A 130 4.15 -1.99 -9.86
C THR A 130 5.31 -1.98 -10.88
N ASP A 131 6.50 -1.57 -10.44
CA ASP A 131 7.72 -1.40 -11.26
C ASP A 131 8.20 -2.68 -12.01
N ARG A 132 7.53 -3.83 -11.85
CA ARG A 132 7.89 -5.10 -12.49
C ARG A 132 7.08 -5.46 -13.73
N ASP A 133 6.04 -4.72 -14.10
CA ASP A 133 5.16 -5.13 -15.21
C ASP A 133 5.29 -4.22 -16.44
N ARG A 134 6.43 -4.40 -17.13
CA ARG A 134 6.67 -3.88 -18.47
C ARG A 134 6.57 -4.96 -19.55
N VAL A 135 6.01 -6.14 -19.26
CA VAL A 135 5.95 -7.24 -20.23
C VAL A 135 4.53 -7.79 -20.33
N GLY A 136 3.89 -7.44 -21.44
CA GLY A 136 2.69 -8.14 -21.93
C GLY A 136 1.43 -7.30 -21.90
N TRP A 137 1.39 -6.22 -22.68
CA TRP A 137 0.31 -5.85 -23.62
C TRP A 137 0.83 -4.67 -24.43
N ASP A 138 1.57 -4.97 -25.48
CA ASP A 138 1.91 -4.06 -26.57
C ASP A 138 0.61 -3.53 -27.20
N PRO A 139 0.27 -2.23 -27.03
CA PRO A 139 -0.86 -1.62 -27.71
C PRO A 139 -0.36 -1.09 -29.05
N ILE A 140 0.13 -1.95 -29.94
CA ILE A 140 0.21 -1.58 -31.35
C ILE A 140 -1.21 -1.76 -31.89
N LEU A 141 -2.08 -0.79 -31.61
CA LEU A 141 -3.27 -0.40 -32.40
C LEU A 141 -4.17 0.68 -31.74
N SER A 142 -3.77 1.32 -30.65
CA SER A 142 -4.47 2.53 -30.19
C SER A 142 -3.46 3.55 -29.69
N GLY A 143 -3.41 4.70 -30.35
CA GLY A 143 -2.51 5.83 -30.04
C GLY A 143 -2.83 6.51 -28.72
N TYR A 144 -2.81 5.75 -27.62
CA TYR A 144 -3.07 6.23 -26.28
C TYR A 144 -1.76 6.28 -25.50
N THR A 145 -1.15 7.46 -25.42
CA THR A 145 -0.11 7.75 -24.43
C THR A 145 -0.80 8.25 -23.16
N PRO A 146 -0.77 7.52 -22.03
CA PRO A 146 -1.19 8.09 -20.76
C PRO A 146 -0.19 9.18 -20.36
N SER A 147 -0.57 10.43 -20.64
CA SER A 147 0.08 11.62 -20.10
C SER A 147 -0.32 11.78 -18.63
N SER A 148 0.35 11.05 -17.75
CA SER A 148 0.42 11.40 -16.34
C SER A 148 1.55 10.63 -15.70
N THR A 149 2.40 11.35 -14.98
CA THR A 149 3.45 10.78 -14.14
C THR A 149 2.87 9.70 -13.22
N PRO A 150 3.54 8.54 -13.08
CA PRO A 150 3.07 7.45 -12.25
C PRO A 150 2.98 7.91 -10.79
N ILE A 151 1.79 7.83 -10.20
CA ILE A 151 1.59 8.04 -8.78
C ILE A 151 2.02 6.76 -8.07
N GLN A 152 3.19 6.80 -7.44
CA GLN A 152 3.67 5.78 -6.54
C GLN A 152 2.70 5.66 -5.36
N ILE A 153 1.89 4.60 -5.34
CA ILE A 153 1.14 4.22 -4.14
C ILE A 153 2.15 3.54 -3.23
N GLN A 154 2.90 4.37 -2.50
CA GLN A 154 3.63 3.93 -1.33
C GLN A 154 2.58 3.48 -0.33
N VAL A 155 2.34 2.17 -0.24
CA VAL A 155 1.64 1.57 0.90
C VAL A 155 2.56 1.80 2.10
N LYS A 156 2.40 2.95 2.74
CA LYS A 156 3.15 3.32 3.93
C LYS A 156 2.51 2.56 5.08
N TYR A 157 3.10 1.42 5.43
CA TYR A 157 2.77 0.72 6.67
C TYR A 157 3.27 1.56 7.85
N ILE A 158 2.37 1.85 8.78
CA ILE A 158 2.68 2.41 10.11
C ILE A 158 2.87 1.23 11.06
#